data_AF-A0A7J4QYR3-F1
#
_entry.id   AF-A0A7J4QYR3-F1
#
_cell.length_a   1.000
_cell.length_b   1.000
_cell.length_c   1.000
_cell.angle_alpha   90.00
_cell.angle_beta   90.00
_cell.angle_gamma   90.00
#
_symmetry.space_group_name_H-M   'P 1'
#
loop_
_entity.id
_entity.type
_entity.pdbx_description
1 polymer ?
#
loop_
_entity_poly.entity_id
_entity_poly.type
_entity_poly.pdbx_seq_one_letter_code
_entity_poly.pdbx_strand_id
1 'polypeptide(L)'
;MVKGKLEPIMYDQDHDFNWRTIQRLLSHAKAWQPSAFNLLDRLQIDLLSGKPEVSRAKWRMDVALDDVCVGGATNLFIVLNNQTFKKRVVSVEVLVPNGEPESRTHRFELAACPPPRSGLKLSASNDEDCLDWIPRYLHKGVVLWMNIAWNRKFYGLTNVQVMLRDEDNIVLESKVLSTNVSRKTSNVLRKRMFRLENARKIGEMDIPYSP
;
A
#
# COMPACT_ATOMS: atom_id res chain seq x y z
N MET A 1 -28.03 16.56 -14.11
CA MET A 1 -27.42 15.41 -13.41
C MET A 1 -27.11 14.36 -14.47
N VAL A 2 -25.87 14.28 -14.94
CA VAL A 2 -25.49 13.23 -15.89
C VAL A 2 -25.38 11.95 -15.07
N LYS A 3 -26.41 11.09 -15.11
CA LYS A 3 -26.29 9.73 -14.58
C LYS A 3 -25.04 9.11 -15.19
N GLY A 4 -24.09 8.71 -14.35
CA GLY A 4 -22.84 8.13 -14.83
C GLY A 4 -23.18 6.89 -15.66
N LYS A 5 -22.61 6.75 -16.86
CA LYS A 5 -22.76 5.55 -17.70
C LYS A 5 -22.41 4.22 -16.99
N LEU A 6 -21.81 4.31 -15.80
CA LEU A 6 -21.41 3.23 -14.92
C LEU A 6 -22.53 2.72 -14.01
N GLU A 7 -23.50 3.55 -13.61
CA GLU A 7 -24.64 3.11 -12.75
C GLU A 7 -25.36 1.87 -13.31
N PRO A 8 -25.82 1.85 -14.58
CA PRO A 8 -26.51 0.69 -15.11
C PRO A 8 -25.62 -0.56 -15.19
N ILE A 9 -24.29 -0.41 -15.29
CA ILE A 9 -23.35 -1.54 -15.32
C ILE A 9 -23.08 -2.06 -13.90
N MET A 10 -22.95 -1.16 -12.93
CA MET A 10 -22.61 -1.48 -11.54
C MET A 10 -23.76 -2.18 -10.81
N TYR A 11 -25.00 -1.82 -11.14
CA TYR A 11 -26.20 -2.29 -10.45
C TYR A 11 -26.99 -3.37 -11.21
N ASP A 12 -26.51 -3.82 -12.36
CA ASP A 12 -27.10 -4.91 -13.13
C ASP A 12 -26.47 -6.26 -12.77
N GLN A 13 -27.30 -7.24 -12.45
CA GLN A 13 -26.87 -8.60 -12.08
C GLN A 13 -26.29 -9.36 -13.26
N ASP A 14 -26.74 -9.06 -14.49
CA ASP A 14 -26.34 -9.79 -15.70
C ASP A 14 -24.99 -9.33 -16.25
N HIS A 15 -24.44 -8.21 -15.75
CA HIS A 15 -23.14 -7.71 -16.16
C HIS A 15 -21.97 -8.38 -15.40
N ASP A 16 -20.96 -8.84 -16.13
CA ASP A 16 -19.77 -9.48 -15.56
C ASP A 16 -18.96 -8.56 -14.61
N PHE A 17 -18.98 -7.24 -14.85
CA PHE A 17 -18.27 -6.22 -14.07
C PHE A 17 -19.21 -5.34 -13.23
N ASN A 18 -20.20 -5.96 -12.59
CA ASN A 18 -21.04 -5.27 -11.62
C ASN A 18 -20.34 -5.01 -10.27
N TRP A 19 -21.02 -4.29 -9.37
CA TRP A 19 -20.52 -3.92 -8.05
C TRP A 19 -19.92 -5.12 -7.31
N ARG A 20 -20.65 -6.23 -7.31
CA ARG A 20 -20.30 -7.43 -6.57
C ARG A 20 -19.02 -8.08 -7.08
N THR A 21 -18.89 -8.20 -8.40
CA THR A 21 -17.71 -8.84 -9.02
C THR A 21 -16.46 -7.97 -8.83
N ILE A 22 -16.59 -6.65 -8.90
CA ILE A 22 -15.50 -5.71 -8.60
C ILE A 22 -15.08 -5.81 -7.13
N GLN A 23 -16.03 -5.77 -6.19
CA GLN A 23 -15.74 -5.90 -4.75
C GLN A 23 -15.06 -7.23 -4.43
N ARG A 24 -15.52 -8.32 -5.05
CA ARG A 24 -14.88 -9.65 -4.95
C ARG A 24 -13.46 -9.62 -5.50
N LEU A 25 -13.23 -9.04 -6.68
CA LEU A 25 -11.90 -8.94 -7.30
C LEU A 25 -10.92 -8.19 -6.39
N LEU A 26 -11.32 -7.01 -5.90
CA LEU A 26 -10.52 -6.20 -4.98
C LEU A 26 -10.22 -6.96 -3.68
N SER A 27 -11.21 -7.67 -3.14
CA SER A 27 -11.05 -8.46 -1.92
C SER A 27 -10.12 -9.66 -2.12
N HIS A 28 -10.16 -10.32 -3.28
CA HIS A 28 -9.19 -11.37 -3.64
C HIS A 28 -7.78 -10.81 -3.77
N ALA A 29 -7.61 -9.67 -4.42
CA ALA A 29 -6.32 -9.00 -4.52
C ALA A 29 -5.76 -8.64 -3.13
N LYS A 30 -6.60 -8.10 -2.24
CA LYS A 30 -6.24 -7.80 -0.85
C LYS A 30 -5.89 -9.05 -0.04
N ALA A 31 -6.57 -10.16 -0.28
CA ALA A 31 -6.25 -11.44 0.36
C ALA A 31 -4.89 -12.00 -0.07
N TRP A 32 -4.52 -11.80 -1.33
CA TRP A 32 -3.24 -12.25 -1.89
C TRP A 32 -2.05 -11.41 -1.45
N GLN A 33 -2.18 -10.08 -1.50
CA GLN A 33 -1.11 -9.16 -1.15
C GLN A 33 -1.56 -8.13 -0.11
N PRO A 34 -1.76 -8.52 1.16
CA PRO A 34 -2.28 -7.63 2.20
C PRO A 34 -1.36 -6.44 2.46
N SER A 35 -0.05 -6.63 2.40
CA SER A 35 0.94 -5.59 2.70
C SER A 35 0.84 -4.38 1.76
N ALA A 36 0.56 -4.61 0.47
CA ALA A 36 0.34 -3.51 -0.47
C ALA A 36 -0.94 -2.72 -0.16
N PHE A 37 -2.05 -3.42 0.15
CA PHE A 37 -3.31 -2.76 0.50
C PHE A 37 -3.23 -2.03 1.85
N ASN A 38 -2.43 -2.51 2.80
CA ASN A 38 -2.18 -1.81 4.06
C ASN A 38 -1.52 -0.43 3.85
N LEU A 39 -0.78 -0.23 2.75
CA LEU A 39 -0.20 1.09 2.41
C LEU A 39 -1.28 2.03 1.87
N LEU A 40 -2.18 1.52 1.05
CA LEU A 40 -3.34 2.28 0.55
C LEU A 40 -4.28 2.67 1.69
N ASP A 41 -4.61 1.73 2.58
CA ASP A 41 -5.46 1.97 3.74
C ASP A 41 -4.83 3.04 4.66
N ARG A 42 -3.51 2.97 4.90
CA ARG A 42 -2.79 4.00 5.68
C ARG A 42 -2.79 5.36 4.99
N LEU A 43 -2.56 5.41 3.67
CA LEU A 43 -2.66 6.66 2.91
C LEU A 43 -4.06 7.28 3.01
N GLN A 44 -5.11 6.47 2.89
CA GLN A 44 -6.49 6.92 3.06
C GLN A 44 -6.72 7.51 4.46
N ILE A 45 -6.28 6.81 5.52
CA ILE A 45 -6.40 7.29 6.90
C ILE A 45 -5.63 8.60 7.09
N ASP A 46 -4.43 8.72 6.54
CA ASP A 46 -3.63 9.95 6.63
C ASP A 46 -4.34 11.14 5.98
N LEU A 47 -4.91 10.94 4.79
CA LEU A 47 -5.67 11.96 4.05
C LEU A 47 -6.95 12.37 4.78
N LEU A 48 -7.68 11.40 5.35
CA LEU A 48 -8.90 11.66 6.13
C LEU A 48 -8.60 12.39 7.43
N SER A 49 -7.54 11.97 8.13
CA SER A 49 -7.19 12.53 9.45
C SER A 49 -6.62 13.95 9.36
N GLY A 50 -5.98 14.31 8.24
CA GLY A 50 -5.40 15.64 8.05
C GLY A 50 -4.29 15.98 9.04
N LYS A 51 -3.66 14.98 9.66
CA LYS A 51 -2.68 15.20 10.74
C LYS A 51 -1.54 16.13 10.27
N PRO A 52 -1.19 17.17 11.06
CA PRO A 52 -0.13 18.11 10.70
C PRO A 52 1.21 17.45 10.42
N GLU A 53 1.50 16.34 11.09
CA GLU A 53 2.73 15.57 10.91
C GLU A 53 2.86 15.01 9.49
N VAL A 54 1.74 14.60 8.87
CA VAL A 54 1.71 14.04 7.52
C VAL A 54 1.52 15.12 6.45
N SER A 55 0.83 16.22 6.78
CA SER A 55 0.61 17.34 5.85
C SER A 55 1.73 18.38 5.84
N ARG A 56 2.59 18.43 6.88
CA ARG A 56 3.74 19.35 6.94
C ARG A 56 5.08 18.66 6.67
N ALA A 57 5.10 17.33 6.65
CA ALA A 57 6.30 16.61 6.22
C ALA A 57 6.64 16.97 4.76
N LYS A 58 7.93 17.08 4.47
CA LYS A 58 8.41 17.26 3.09
C LYS A 58 8.37 15.96 2.29
N TRP A 59 8.33 14.84 3.01
CA TRP A 59 8.44 13.50 2.49
C TRP A 59 7.41 12.63 3.19
N ARG A 60 6.80 11.74 2.42
CA ARG A 60 6.02 10.65 2.96
C ARG A 60 6.63 9.35 2.45
N MET A 61 7.36 8.66 3.33
CA MET A 61 7.76 7.28 3.09
C MET A 61 6.87 6.33 3.89
N ASP A 62 6.25 5.37 3.22
CA ASP A 62 5.53 4.29 3.87
C ASP A 62 6.08 2.94 3.45
N VAL A 63 6.10 2.02 4.39
CA VAL A 63 6.71 0.71 4.18
C VAL A 63 5.80 -0.37 4.76
N ALA A 64 5.66 -1.46 4.03
CA ALA A 64 4.91 -2.64 4.47
C ALA A 64 5.71 -3.91 4.18
N LEU A 65 5.71 -4.78 5.17
CA LEU A 65 6.34 -6.09 5.17
C LEU A 65 5.39 -7.04 5.87
N ASP A 66 5.30 -8.28 5.41
CA ASP A 66 4.47 -9.28 6.10
C ASP A 66 5.09 -9.64 7.46
N ASP A 67 4.28 -9.66 8.53
CA ASP A 67 4.73 -9.97 9.90
C ASP A 67 5.35 -11.38 10.04
N VAL A 68 4.97 -12.29 9.14
CA VAL A 68 5.46 -13.67 9.11
C VAL A 68 5.91 -14.02 7.70
N CYS A 69 7.20 -14.30 7.58
CA CYS A 69 7.84 -14.77 6.36
C CYS A 69 7.85 -16.31 6.35
N VAL A 70 7.13 -16.91 5.40
CA VAL A 70 7.00 -18.37 5.30
C VAL A 70 7.90 -18.90 4.20
N GLY A 71 8.74 -19.89 4.53
CA GLY A 71 9.66 -20.46 3.55
C GLY A 71 10.87 -19.58 3.24
N GLY A 72 11.06 -18.52 4.03
CA GLY A 72 12.23 -17.65 3.96
C GLY A 72 12.11 -16.50 2.96
N ALA A 73 11.04 -16.36 2.18
CA ALA A 73 10.86 -15.22 1.27
C ALA A 73 9.60 -14.40 1.59
N THR A 74 9.68 -13.08 1.40
CA THR A 74 8.58 -12.16 1.62
C THR A 74 8.68 -10.93 0.70
N ASN A 75 7.60 -10.17 0.62
CA ASN A 75 7.51 -8.96 -0.19
C ASN A 75 7.68 -7.74 0.70
N LEU A 76 8.57 -6.84 0.30
CA LEU A 76 8.70 -5.52 0.86
C LEU A 76 8.13 -4.50 -0.13
N PHE A 77 7.17 -3.71 0.34
CA PHE A 77 6.60 -2.60 -0.41
C PHE A 77 7.00 -1.29 0.22
N ILE A 78 7.47 -0.35 -0.60
CA ILE A 78 7.84 1.00 -0.19
C ILE A 78 7.08 1.97 -1.09
N VAL A 79 6.32 2.88 -0.50
CA VAL A 79 5.64 3.98 -1.19
C VAL A 79 6.32 5.27 -0.78
N LEU A 80 6.69 6.07 -1.77
CA LEU A 80 7.40 7.33 -1.56
C LEU A 80 6.71 8.46 -2.30
N ASN A 81 6.43 9.55 -1.58
CA ASN A 81 5.86 10.76 -2.14
C ASN A 81 6.69 11.99 -1.75
N ASN A 82 7.00 12.80 -2.77
CA ASN A 82 7.60 14.11 -2.59
C ASN A 82 6.50 15.13 -2.29
N GLN A 83 6.35 15.49 -1.03
CA GLN A 83 5.34 16.44 -0.55
C GLN A 83 5.79 17.91 -0.68
N THR A 84 6.92 18.16 -1.35
CA THR A 84 7.38 19.51 -1.67
C THR A 84 6.77 20.03 -2.97
N PHE A 85 7.03 21.30 -3.28
CA PHE A 85 6.55 21.99 -4.48
C PHE A 85 7.50 21.88 -5.68
N LYS A 86 8.63 21.18 -5.54
CA LYS A 86 9.64 21.05 -6.59
C LYS A 86 10.00 19.59 -6.80
N LYS A 87 10.42 19.25 -8.01
CA LYS A 87 11.03 17.93 -8.27
C LYS A 87 12.29 17.78 -7.41
N ARG A 88 12.53 16.57 -6.94
CA ARG A 88 13.65 16.24 -6.05
C ARG A 88 14.13 14.83 -6.36
N VAL A 89 15.43 14.60 -6.26
CA VAL A 89 16.01 13.26 -6.34
C VAL A 89 16.31 12.78 -4.93
N VAL A 90 16.04 11.50 -4.66
CA VAL A 90 16.31 10.86 -3.37
C VAL A 90 16.74 9.41 -3.59
N SER A 91 17.38 8.86 -2.58
CA SER A 91 17.82 7.47 -2.57
C SER A 91 17.13 6.70 -1.45
N VAL A 92 16.58 5.54 -1.76
CA VAL A 92 16.04 4.60 -0.79
C VAL A 92 17.03 3.47 -0.62
N GLU A 93 17.56 3.32 0.58
CA GLU A 93 18.46 2.25 0.98
C GLU A 93 17.69 1.24 1.83
N VAL A 94 17.73 -0.03 1.42
CA VAL A 94 17.11 -1.14 2.16
C VAL A 94 18.22 -2.05 2.65
N LEU A 95 18.24 -2.28 3.97
CA LEU A 95 19.14 -3.19 4.65
C LEU A 95 18.35 -4.38 5.18
N VAL A 96 18.75 -5.58 4.76
CA VAL A 96 18.15 -6.85 5.16
C VAL A 96 19.24 -7.73 5.81
N PRO A 97 19.43 -7.62 7.14
CA PRO A 97 20.41 -8.43 7.86
C PRO A 97 20.19 -9.92 7.63
N ASN A 98 21.26 -10.63 7.25
CA ASN A 98 21.26 -12.07 6.93
C ASN A 98 20.29 -12.49 5.81
N GLY A 99 19.78 -11.54 5.04
CA GLY A 99 18.91 -11.77 3.90
C GLY A 99 19.54 -11.32 2.60
N GLU A 100 18.86 -11.63 1.50
CA GLU A 100 19.20 -11.27 0.15
C GLU A 100 18.07 -10.40 -0.43
N PRO A 101 18.38 -9.21 -0.99
CA PRO A 101 19.69 -8.56 -0.97
C PRO A 101 20.08 -8.07 0.44
N GLU A 102 21.35 -8.18 0.82
CA GLU A 102 21.84 -7.73 2.13
C GLU A 102 21.68 -6.20 2.29
N SER A 103 22.10 -5.46 1.27
CA SER A 103 21.81 -4.04 1.12
C SER A 103 21.49 -3.72 -0.34
N ARG A 104 20.51 -2.85 -0.56
CA ARG A 104 20.15 -2.37 -1.89
C ARG A 104 19.74 -0.91 -1.85
N THR A 105 20.40 -0.10 -2.67
CA THR A 105 20.08 1.32 -2.82
C THR A 105 19.44 1.58 -4.18
N HIS A 106 18.34 2.34 -4.19
CA HIS A 106 17.64 2.78 -5.39
C HIS A 106 17.50 4.30 -5.40
N ARG A 107 17.91 4.93 -6.51
CA ARG A 107 17.78 6.37 -6.71
C ARG A 107 16.53 6.68 -7.55
N PHE A 108 15.75 7.66 -7.13
CA PHE A 108 14.49 8.05 -7.76
C PHE A 108 14.40 9.56 -7.93
N GLU A 109 13.89 10.00 -9.07
CA GLU A 109 13.43 11.38 -9.27
C GLU A 109 11.91 11.43 -9.03
N LEU A 110 11.46 12.21 -8.03
CA LEU A 110 10.04 12.31 -7.69
C LEU A 110 9.43 13.66 -8.10
N ALA A 111 8.27 13.56 -8.75
CA ALA A 111 7.43 14.71 -9.06
C ALA A 111 6.87 15.36 -7.79
N ALA A 112 6.68 16.68 -7.84
CA ALA A 112 6.05 17.42 -6.76
C ALA A 112 4.59 17.00 -6.54
N CYS A 113 4.27 16.57 -5.33
CA CYS A 113 2.94 16.17 -4.90
C CYS A 113 2.63 16.76 -3.51
N PRO A 114 2.45 18.09 -3.41
CA PRO A 114 2.16 18.74 -2.13
C PRO A 114 0.87 18.18 -1.52
N PRO A 115 0.82 18.00 -0.19
CA PRO A 115 -0.31 17.40 0.53
C PRO A 115 -1.52 18.35 0.59
N PRO A 116 -2.72 17.82 0.91
CA PRO A 116 -3.88 18.66 1.17
C PRO A 116 -3.65 19.52 2.42
N ARG A 117 -4.25 20.72 2.45
CA ARG A 117 -4.07 21.70 3.54
C ARG A 117 -4.78 21.32 4.84
N SER A 118 -5.81 20.48 4.74
CA SER A 118 -6.63 19.98 5.85
C SER A 118 -7.04 18.54 5.58
N GLY A 119 -7.62 17.88 6.59
CA GLY A 119 -8.25 16.58 6.40
C GLY A 119 -9.32 16.63 5.32
N LEU A 120 -9.35 15.60 4.49
CA LEU A 120 -10.30 15.45 3.39
C LEU A 120 -11.53 14.66 3.87
N LYS A 121 -12.67 14.89 3.20
CA LYS A 121 -13.83 14.00 3.34
C LYS A 121 -13.59 12.72 2.55
N LEU A 122 -14.27 11.64 2.92
CA LEU A 122 -14.20 10.39 2.16
C LEU A 122 -14.75 10.56 0.75
N SER A 123 -15.91 11.21 0.64
CA SER A 123 -16.46 11.66 -0.63
C SER A 123 -17.10 13.04 -0.47
N ALA A 124 -16.84 13.93 -1.43
CA ALA A 124 -17.47 15.24 -1.50
C ALA A 124 -17.95 15.51 -2.92
N SER A 125 -19.13 16.12 -3.06
CA SER A 125 -19.74 16.32 -4.38
C SER A 125 -19.09 17.43 -5.20
N ASN A 126 -18.53 18.45 -4.52
CA ASN A 126 -18.09 19.70 -5.14
C ASN A 126 -16.65 20.11 -4.79
N ASP A 127 -16.01 19.38 -3.87
CA ASP A 127 -14.63 19.65 -3.41
C ASP A 127 -13.77 18.41 -3.68
N GLU A 128 -12.44 18.59 -3.81
CA GLU A 128 -11.52 17.46 -3.88
C GLU A 128 -11.65 16.58 -2.62
N ASP A 129 -11.81 15.28 -2.83
CA ASP A 129 -11.99 14.30 -1.75
C ASP A 129 -10.86 13.28 -1.68
N CYS A 130 -10.95 12.35 -0.74
CA CYS A 130 -9.93 11.31 -0.57
C CYS A 130 -9.80 10.42 -1.83
N LEU A 131 -10.89 10.21 -2.58
CA LEU A 131 -10.90 9.40 -3.80
C LEU A 131 -10.22 10.10 -4.98
N ASP A 132 -10.19 11.44 -4.99
CA ASP A 132 -9.38 12.22 -5.95
C ASP A 132 -7.88 12.19 -5.58
N TRP A 133 -7.58 12.23 -4.28
CA TRP A 133 -6.22 12.39 -3.78
C TRP A 133 -5.41 11.08 -3.78
N ILE A 134 -6.03 9.94 -3.49
CA ILE A 134 -5.34 8.63 -3.51
C ILE A 134 -4.71 8.35 -4.89
N PRO A 135 -5.43 8.42 -6.02
CA PRO A 135 -4.85 8.21 -7.34
C PRO A 135 -3.74 9.20 -7.68
N ARG A 136 -3.87 10.47 -7.25
CA ARG A 136 -2.84 11.49 -7.43
C ARG A 136 -1.55 11.14 -6.71
N TYR A 137 -1.63 10.65 -5.48
CA TYR A 137 -0.48 10.17 -4.71
C TYR A 137 0.15 8.93 -5.34
N LEU A 138 -0.65 8.00 -5.86
CA LEU A 138 -0.14 6.81 -6.54
C LEU A 138 0.54 7.14 -7.88
N HIS A 139 -0.01 8.07 -8.65
CA HIS A 139 0.51 8.46 -9.94
C HIS A 139 1.80 9.31 -9.83
N LYS A 140 1.86 10.23 -8.86
CA LYS A 140 3.02 11.11 -8.67
C LYS A 140 4.09 10.52 -7.75
N GLY A 141 3.74 9.50 -6.98
CA GLY A 141 4.65 8.78 -6.10
C GLY A 141 5.44 7.70 -6.84
N VAL A 142 6.34 7.07 -6.10
CA VAL A 142 7.04 5.86 -6.52
C VAL A 142 6.60 4.72 -5.62
N VAL A 143 6.27 3.59 -6.23
CA VAL A 143 6.01 2.33 -5.51
C VAL A 143 7.12 1.36 -5.87
N LEU A 144 7.95 1.02 -4.89
CA LEU A 144 8.98 0.01 -5.02
C LEU A 144 8.46 -1.30 -4.41
N TRP A 145 8.46 -2.35 -5.22
CA TRP A 145 8.22 -3.71 -4.79
C TRP A 145 9.51 -4.50 -4.94
N MET A 146 9.99 -5.06 -3.83
CA MET A 146 11.11 -5.98 -3.84
C MET A 146 10.78 -7.27 -3.11
N ASN A 147 11.37 -8.36 -3.60
CA ASN A 147 11.42 -9.62 -2.88
C ASN A 147 12.67 -9.63 -2.02
N ILE A 148 12.49 -9.98 -0.75
CA ILE A 148 13.59 -10.21 0.17
C ILE A 148 13.51 -11.65 0.65
N ALA A 149 14.64 -12.30 0.80
CA ALA A 149 14.70 -13.69 1.23
C ALA A 149 15.80 -13.91 2.27
N TRP A 150 15.56 -14.80 3.21
CA TRP A 150 16.55 -15.32 4.13
C TRP A 150 16.91 -16.75 3.74
N ASN A 151 18.13 -17.15 4.08
CA ASN A 151 18.57 -18.52 3.92
C ASN A 151 17.59 -19.48 4.63
N ARG A 152 17.33 -20.65 4.02
CA ARG A 152 16.54 -21.74 4.62
C ARG A 152 17.10 -22.27 5.95
N LYS A 153 18.26 -21.82 6.41
CA LYS A 153 18.79 -22.12 7.76
C LYS A 153 18.43 -21.06 8.80
N PHE A 154 18.00 -19.87 8.39
CA PHE A 154 17.66 -18.77 9.28
C PHE A 154 16.22 -18.88 9.79
N TYR A 155 16.03 -18.66 11.10
CA TYR A 155 14.74 -18.71 11.79
C TYR A 155 14.68 -17.68 12.91
N GLY A 156 13.51 -17.08 13.10
CA GLY A 156 13.24 -16.17 14.20
C GLY A 156 12.91 -14.74 13.73
N LEU A 157 12.88 -13.84 14.71
CA LEU A 157 12.60 -12.43 14.48
C LEU A 157 13.80 -11.76 13.82
N THR A 158 13.54 -10.99 12.77
CA THR A 158 14.54 -10.18 12.08
C THR A 158 13.95 -8.81 11.75
N ASN A 159 14.84 -7.84 11.59
CA ASN A 159 14.48 -6.45 11.33
C ASN A 159 14.99 -6.06 9.95
N VAL A 160 14.12 -5.47 9.15
CA VAL A 160 14.43 -4.85 7.87
C VAL A 160 14.45 -3.34 8.09
N GLN A 161 15.52 -2.68 7.67
CA GLN A 161 15.63 -1.23 7.77
C GLN A 161 15.51 -0.61 6.39
N VAL A 162 14.72 0.45 6.29
CA VAL A 162 14.55 1.25 5.08
C VAL A 162 14.89 2.69 5.42
N MET A 163 15.85 3.26 4.71
CA MET A 163 16.33 4.62 4.91
C MET A 163 16.09 5.44 3.65
N LEU A 164 15.52 6.63 3.82
CA LEU A 164 15.41 7.65 2.79
C LEU A 164 16.56 8.64 2.97
N ARG A 165 17.31 8.88 1.89
CA ARG A 165 18.40 9.84 1.83
C ARG A 165 18.16 10.87 0.74
N ASP A 166 18.62 12.09 0.96
CA ASP A 166 18.67 13.11 -0.09
C ASP A 166 19.87 12.93 -1.03
N GLU A 167 20.06 13.90 -1.93
CA GLU A 167 21.14 13.91 -2.91
C GLU A 167 22.54 14.04 -2.27
N ASP A 168 22.61 14.62 -1.06
CA ASP A 168 23.84 14.80 -0.27
C ASP A 168 24.10 13.61 0.67
N ASN A 169 23.34 12.51 0.51
CA ASN A 169 23.35 11.31 1.37
C ASN A 169 22.92 11.54 2.83
N ILE A 170 22.29 12.66 3.14
CA ILE A 170 21.75 12.95 4.46
C ILE A 170 20.47 12.14 4.65
N VAL A 171 20.35 11.47 5.80
CA VAL A 171 19.17 10.67 6.14
C VAL A 171 17.99 11.59 6.43
N LEU A 172 16.96 11.50 5.61
CA LEU A 172 15.71 12.24 5.74
C LEU A 172 14.72 11.52 6.66
N GLU A 173 14.60 10.20 6.50
CA GLU A 173 13.68 9.35 7.25
C GLU A 173 14.23 7.92 7.33
N SER A 174 13.96 7.20 8.42
CA SER A 174 14.34 5.79 8.58
C SER A 174 13.22 5.01 9.24
N LYS A 175 12.89 3.84 8.68
CA LYS A 175 11.88 2.92 9.21
C LYS A 175 12.49 1.54 9.44
N VAL A 176 12.13 0.94 10.56
CA VAL A 176 12.51 -0.43 10.90
C VAL A 176 11.24 -1.26 10.97
N LEU A 177 11.20 -2.36 10.22
CA LEU A 177 10.10 -3.31 10.19
C LEU A 177 10.58 -4.65 10.71
N SER A 178 9.80 -5.28 11.57
CA SER A 178 10.11 -6.60 12.09
C SER A 178 9.30 -7.66 11.36
N THR A 179 9.91 -8.80 11.04
CA THR A 179 9.22 -9.97 10.53
C THR A 179 9.76 -11.23 11.20
N ASN A 180 8.91 -12.25 11.34
CA ASN A 180 9.28 -13.54 11.90
C ASN A 180 9.46 -14.57 10.77
N VAL A 181 10.69 -15.03 10.57
CA VAL A 181 11.01 -16.07 9.59
C VAL A 181 10.69 -17.44 10.17
N SER A 182 9.69 -18.09 9.58
CA SER A 182 9.16 -19.38 10.05
C SER A 182 9.11 -20.43 8.94
N ARG A 183 9.40 -21.68 9.32
CA ARG A 183 9.16 -22.89 8.52
C ARG A 183 7.69 -23.28 8.46
N LYS A 184 6.89 -22.86 9.45
CA LYS A 184 5.52 -23.37 9.63
C LYS A 184 4.54 -22.56 8.77
N THR A 185 4.06 -23.19 7.71
CA THR A 185 3.12 -22.63 6.73
C THR A 185 1.68 -22.57 7.25
N SER A 186 1.31 -23.39 8.25
CA SER A 186 -0.08 -23.69 8.60
C SER A 186 -0.92 -22.47 8.99
N ASN A 187 -0.41 -21.59 9.85
CA ASN A 187 -1.18 -20.44 10.35
C ASN A 187 -1.35 -19.34 9.30
N VAL A 188 -0.33 -19.07 8.49
CA VAL A 188 -0.38 -18.03 7.44
C VAL A 188 -1.29 -18.48 6.30
N LEU A 189 -1.19 -19.74 5.87
CA LEU A 189 -2.11 -20.30 4.89
C LEU A 189 -3.54 -20.30 5.38
N ARG A 190 -3.80 -20.68 6.63
CA ARG A 190 -5.15 -20.65 7.21
C ARG A 190 -5.74 -19.24 7.20
N LYS A 191 -4.96 -18.22 7.60
CA LYS A 191 -5.40 -16.81 7.53
C LYS A 191 -5.69 -16.38 6.10
N ARG A 192 -4.85 -16.78 5.13
CA ARG A 192 -5.08 -16.48 3.70
C ARG A 192 -6.33 -17.16 3.17
N MET A 193 -6.52 -18.45 3.45
CA MET A 193 -7.72 -19.19 3.07
C MET A 193 -8.98 -18.55 3.63
N PHE A 194 -8.97 -18.15 4.90
CA PHE A 194 -10.09 -17.43 5.53
C PHE A 194 -10.40 -16.10 4.82
N ARG A 195 -9.39 -15.31 4.46
CA ARG A 195 -9.58 -14.08 3.68
C ARG A 195 -10.15 -14.35 2.28
N LEU A 196 -9.68 -15.39 1.61
CA LEU A 196 -10.18 -15.80 0.29
C LEU A 196 -11.63 -16.31 0.37
N GLU A 197 -12.00 -17.02 1.43
CA GLU A 197 -13.37 -17.46 1.69
C GLU A 197 -14.29 -16.27 1.91
N ASN A 198 -13.87 -15.30 2.74
CA ASN A 198 -14.64 -14.06 2.93
C ASN A 198 -14.78 -13.26 1.62
N ALA A 199 -13.73 -13.20 0.80
CA ALA A 199 -13.80 -12.57 -0.52
C ALA A 199 -14.76 -13.31 -1.48
N ARG A 200 -14.91 -14.64 -1.36
CA ARG A 200 -15.91 -15.41 -2.12
C ARG A 200 -17.33 -15.09 -1.70
N LYS A 201 -17.59 -14.96 -0.39
CA LYS A 201 -18.91 -14.60 0.15
C LYS A 201 -19.41 -13.25 -0.39
N ILE A 202 -18.51 -12.30 -0.64
CA ILE A 202 -18.87 -11.04 -1.30
C ILE A 202 -19.47 -11.29 -2.69
N GLY A 203 -18.94 -12.27 -3.43
CA GLY A 203 -19.47 -12.71 -4.72
C GLY A 203 -20.86 -13.34 -4.68
N GLU A 204 -21.36 -13.68 -3.49
CA GLU A 204 -22.67 -14.29 -3.26
C GLU A 204 -23.69 -13.27 -2.71
N MET A 205 -23.25 -12.05 -2.39
CA MET A 205 -24.14 -10.99 -1.91
C MET A 205 -25.08 -10.50 -3.00
N ASP A 206 -26.22 -9.95 -2.59
CA ASP A 206 -27.09 -9.22 -3.51
C ASP A 206 -26.44 -7.90 -3.94
N ILE A 207 -26.73 -7.50 -5.18
CA ILE A 207 -26.31 -6.19 -5.67
C ILE A 207 -27.16 -5.13 -4.97
N PRO A 208 -26.55 -4.09 -4.37
CA PRO A 208 -27.30 -3.03 -3.72
C PRO A 208 -28.18 -2.29 -4.73
N TYR A 209 -29.31 -1.75 -4.27
CA TYR A 209 -30.14 -0.90 -5.10
C TYR A 209 -29.40 0.41 -5.42
N SER A 210 -29.55 0.91 -6.65
CA SER A 210 -29.07 2.25 -7.00
C SER A 210 -29.73 3.28 -6.08
N PRO A 211 -28.96 4.19 -5.46
CA PRO A 211 -29.52 5.33 -4.73
C PRO A 211 -30.25 6.31 -5.67
#